data_AF-A0A4Y2JYF3-F1
#
_entry.id   AF-A0A4Y2JYF3-F1
#
_cell.length_a   1.000
_cell.length_b   1.000
_cell.length_c   1.000
_cell.angle_alpha   90.00
_cell.angle_beta   90.00
_cell.angle_gamma   90.00
#
_symmetry.space_group_name_H-M   'P 1'
#
loop_
_entity.id
_entity.type
_entity.pdbx_description
1 polymer ?
#
loop_
_entity_poly.entity_id
_entity_poly.type
_entity_poly.pdbx_seq_one_letter_code
_entity_poly.pdbx_strand_id
1 'polypeptide(L)'
;MQKTFHSKPEAERVCILSFDEMHIDRKICYDVSEDQILGPFSKVQLVLARGIMAGWKQPVFFNFNTTMTKHLLYEIIKKIEEKGLIVKAIVSDLAGSSTLWKELEITSENNFFIHPLNCRKIWAFANPPHYLKLLRNHFLDTGLVLKDGTVLTKNIFEEVFKKDRGEYKLCLKLKPNLLTVRGNE
;
A
#
# COMPACT_ATOMS: atom_id res chain seq x y z
N MET A 1 -18.73 20.41 -18.37
CA MET A 1 -18.36 21.01 -17.08
C MET A 1 -17.75 19.92 -16.20
N GLN A 2 -16.45 19.96 -15.91
CA GLN A 2 -15.85 19.01 -14.95
C GLN A 2 -16.50 19.26 -13.59
N LYS A 3 -17.25 18.27 -13.06
CA LYS A 3 -17.85 18.36 -11.73
C LYS A 3 -16.72 18.47 -10.71
N THR A 4 -16.63 19.59 -10.01
CA THR A 4 -15.65 19.80 -8.93
C THR A 4 -16.23 19.25 -7.61
N PHE A 5 -15.35 18.90 -6.67
CA PHE A 5 -15.76 18.43 -5.35
C PHE A 5 -16.17 19.58 -4.41
N HIS A 6 -15.94 20.84 -4.81
CA HIS A 6 -16.26 22.02 -3.99
C HIS A 6 -17.74 22.10 -3.58
N SER A 7 -18.66 21.63 -4.43
CA SER A 7 -20.10 21.63 -4.13
C SER A 7 -20.55 20.45 -3.25
N LYS A 8 -19.66 19.53 -2.89
CA LYS A 8 -19.97 18.37 -2.06
C LYS A 8 -19.82 18.70 -0.57
N PRO A 9 -20.57 18.04 0.32
CA PRO A 9 -20.32 18.12 1.77
C PRO A 9 -18.88 17.71 2.08
N GLU A 10 -18.27 18.32 3.11
CA GLU A 10 -16.88 18.05 3.49
C GLU A 10 -16.60 16.56 3.67
N ALA A 11 -17.50 15.82 4.33
CA ALA A 11 -17.39 14.38 4.54
C ALA A 11 -17.19 13.59 3.23
N GLU A 12 -17.83 13.99 2.13
CA GLU A 12 -17.68 13.34 0.82
C GLU A 12 -16.37 13.73 0.10
N ARG A 13 -15.75 14.83 0.53
CA ARG A 13 -14.51 15.38 -0.03
C ARG A 13 -13.26 14.84 0.64
N VAL A 14 -13.39 14.30 1.87
CA VAL A 14 -12.27 13.69 2.59
C VAL A 14 -11.83 12.40 1.90
N CYS A 15 -10.55 12.33 1.53
CA CYS A 15 -9.97 11.18 0.85
C CYS A 15 -8.61 10.76 1.41
N ILE A 16 -8.21 9.55 1.04
CA ILE A 16 -6.84 9.05 1.14
C ILE A 16 -6.24 8.87 -0.25
N LEU A 17 -4.91 8.97 -0.35
CA LEU A 17 -4.17 8.59 -1.54
C LEU A 17 -3.47 7.26 -1.30
N SER A 18 -3.84 6.23 -2.06
CA SER A 18 -3.13 4.95 -2.07
C SER A 18 -2.34 4.81 -3.35
N PHE A 19 -1.07 4.40 -3.26
CA PHE A 19 -0.23 4.23 -4.44
C PHE A 19 0.66 3.02 -4.35
N ASP A 20 0.88 2.40 -5.50
CA ASP A 20 1.67 1.19 -5.68
C ASP A 20 2.24 1.14 -7.10
N GLU A 21 3.24 0.29 -7.29
CA GLU A 21 3.86 -0.01 -8.58
C GLU A 21 3.36 -1.36 -9.11
N MET A 22 3.05 -1.43 -10.40
CA MET A 22 2.74 -2.68 -11.08
C MET A 22 3.79 -2.98 -12.14
N HIS A 23 4.31 -4.20 -12.15
CA HIS A 23 5.19 -4.68 -13.21
C HIS A 23 4.42 -4.90 -14.51
N ILE A 24 5.03 -4.49 -15.63
CA ILE A 24 4.52 -4.69 -16.98
C ILE A 24 5.59 -5.29 -17.88
N ASP A 25 5.15 -5.96 -18.94
CA ASP A 25 6.04 -6.50 -19.97
C ASP A 25 6.85 -5.39 -20.64
N ARG A 26 8.17 -5.59 -20.73
CA ARG A 26 9.12 -4.64 -21.36
C ARG A 26 9.06 -4.70 -22.88
N LYS A 27 7.93 -4.34 -23.45
CA LYS A 27 7.69 -4.30 -24.90
C LYS A 27 7.64 -2.86 -25.40
N ILE A 28 8.01 -2.69 -26.67
CA ILE A 28 7.81 -1.43 -27.40
C ILE A 28 6.45 -1.52 -28.09
N CYS A 29 5.68 -0.44 -28.05
CA CYS A 29 4.40 -0.32 -28.73
C CYS A 29 4.42 0.95 -29.58
N TYR A 30 3.80 0.92 -30.77
CA TYR A 30 3.55 2.11 -31.56
C TYR A 30 2.08 2.49 -31.43
N ASP A 31 1.83 3.69 -30.92
CA ASP A 31 0.51 4.29 -30.80
C ASP A 31 0.23 5.12 -32.07
N VAL A 32 -0.60 4.56 -32.94
CA VAL A 32 -0.96 5.16 -34.23
C VAL A 32 -1.76 6.45 -34.05
N SER A 33 -2.58 6.55 -33.00
CA SER A 33 -3.44 7.72 -32.78
C SER A 33 -2.65 8.98 -32.45
N GLU A 34 -1.61 8.82 -31.63
CA GLU A 34 -0.76 9.92 -31.16
C GLU A 34 0.59 9.97 -31.89
N ASP A 35 0.79 9.12 -32.90
CA ASP A 35 2.04 8.97 -33.66
C ASP A 35 3.29 8.90 -32.77
N GLN A 36 3.28 8.00 -31.79
CA GLN A 36 4.34 7.89 -30.78
C GLN A 36 4.77 6.45 -30.53
N ILE A 37 6.05 6.28 -30.19
CA ILE A 37 6.61 5.02 -29.70
C ILE A 37 6.59 5.02 -28.18
N LEU A 38 5.91 4.04 -27.59
CA LEU A 38 5.82 3.83 -26.15
C LEU A 38 6.73 2.69 -25.70
N GLY A 39 7.39 2.89 -24.56
CA GLY A 39 8.26 1.90 -23.94
C GLY A 39 9.67 1.84 -24.54
N PRO A 40 10.49 0.85 -24.14
CA PRO A 40 10.13 -0.24 -23.23
C PRO A 40 10.06 0.22 -21.77
N PHE A 41 8.89 0.04 -21.14
CA PHE A 41 8.69 0.31 -19.72
C PHE A 41 8.58 -1.00 -18.94
N SER A 42 8.96 -1.00 -17.67
CA SER A 42 8.89 -2.20 -16.80
C SER A 42 7.89 -2.07 -15.67
N LYS A 43 7.48 -0.84 -15.35
CA LYS A 43 6.60 -0.55 -14.24
C LYS A 43 5.64 0.58 -14.56
N VAL A 44 4.47 0.53 -13.93
CA VAL A 44 3.50 1.63 -13.90
C VAL A 44 3.31 2.03 -12.44
N GLN A 45 3.56 3.30 -12.15
CA GLN A 45 3.17 3.92 -10.89
C GLN A 45 1.73 4.39 -11.00
N LEU A 46 0.87 4.02 -10.06
CA LEU A 46 -0.52 4.45 -10.01
C LEU A 46 -0.84 5.07 -8.66
N VAL A 47 -1.53 6.21 -8.65
CA VAL A 47 -2.12 6.79 -7.44
C VAL A 47 -3.64 6.80 -7.58
N LEU A 48 -4.30 6.22 -6.59
CA LEU A 48 -5.75 6.23 -6.43
C LEU A 48 -6.13 7.17 -5.29
N ALA A 49 -7.04 8.10 -5.56
CA ALA A 49 -7.77 8.79 -4.51
C ALA A 49 -9.01 7.97 -4.15
N ARG A 50 -9.25 7.78 -2.84
CA ARG A 50 -10.41 7.06 -2.33
C ARG A 50 -11.09 7.86 -1.24
N GLY A 51 -12.41 8.05 -1.36
CA GLY A 51 -13.22 8.67 -0.32
C GLY A 51 -13.17 7.86 0.98
N ILE A 52 -13.03 8.55 2.11
CA ILE A 52 -13.03 7.90 3.43
C ILE A 52 -14.47 7.62 3.87
N MET A 53 -15.31 8.64 3.81
CA MET A 53 -16.71 8.56 4.25
C MET A 53 -17.68 8.37 3.07
N ALA A 54 -17.16 8.37 1.84
CA ALA A 54 -17.94 8.21 0.62
C ALA A 54 -17.39 7.06 -0.24
N GLY A 55 -18.30 6.27 -0.82
CA GLY A 55 -17.99 5.05 -1.57
C GLY A 55 -17.45 5.28 -2.98
N TRP A 56 -16.48 6.18 -3.17
CA TRP A 56 -15.87 6.45 -4.47
C TRP A 56 -14.36 6.21 -4.44
N LYS A 57 -13.81 5.88 -5.62
CA LYS A 57 -12.37 5.79 -5.87
C LYS A 57 -12.07 6.20 -7.31
N GLN A 58 -10.95 6.86 -7.54
CA GLN A 58 -10.56 7.32 -8.87
C GLN A 58 -9.03 7.32 -9.03
N PRO A 59 -8.48 6.88 -10.17
CA PRO A 59 -7.10 7.15 -10.55
C PRO A 59 -6.86 8.66 -10.72
N VAL A 60 -5.87 9.18 -10.00
CA VAL A 60 -5.53 10.61 -10.01
C VAL A 60 -4.14 10.87 -10.57
N PHE A 61 -3.30 9.85 -10.66
CA PHE A 61 -2.01 9.91 -11.32
C PHE A 61 -1.64 8.53 -11.86
N PHE A 62 -1.05 8.50 -13.04
CA PHE A 62 -0.30 7.34 -13.51
C PHE A 62 0.92 7.82 -14.30
N ASN A 63 2.01 7.06 -14.24
CA ASN A 63 3.13 7.23 -15.15
C ASN A 63 3.98 5.95 -15.23
N PHE A 64 4.76 5.81 -16.29
CA PHE A 64 5.66 4.68 -16.48
C PHE A 64 7.01 4.92 -15.80
N ASN A 65 7.61 3.83 -15.26
CA ASN A 65 8.95 3.82 -14.65
C ASN A 65 9.23 5.03 -13.73
N THR A 66 8.21 5.50 -13.01
CA THR A 66 8.28 6.71 -12.20
C THR A 66 8.23 6.35 -10.73
N THR A 67 9.27 6.70 -9.98
CA THR A 67 9.27 6.54 -8.52
C THR A 67 8.44 7.64 -7.86
N MET A 68 7.69 7.29 -6.80
CA MET A 68 7.00 8.28 -5.98
C MET A 68 8.01 9.07 -5.13
N THR A 69 8.23 10.34 -5.47
CA THR A 69 9.07 11.28 -4.71
C THR A 69 8.22 12.24 -3.87
N LYS A 70 8.81 12.88 -2.85
CA LYS A 70 8.12 13.92 -2.07
C LYS A 70 7.56 15.04 -2.95
N HIS A 71 8.34 15.49 -3.93
CA HIS A 71 7.92 16.52 -4.88
C HIS A 71 6.69 16.08 -5.68
N LEU A 72 6.72 14.88 -6.27
CA LEU A 72 5.61 14.35 -7.04
C LEU A 72 4.35 14.18 -6.17
N LEU A 73 4.51 13.64 -4.96
CA LEU A 73 3.40 13.50 -4.02
C LEU A 73 2.76 14.85 -3.70
N TYR A 74 3.57 15.88 -3.45
CA TYR A 74 3.07 17.22 -3.12
C TYR A 74 2.34 17.87 -4.29
N GLU A 75 2.83 17.71 -5.52
CA GLU A 75 2.15 18.15 -6.73
C GLU A 75 0.79 17.47 -6.92
N ILE A 76 0.72 16.16 -6.69
CA ILE A 76 -0.53 15.39 -6.74
C ILE A 76 -1.52 15.90 -5.70
N ILE A 77 -1.08 16.06 -4.45
CA ILE A 77 -1.92 16.59 -3.35
C ILE A 77 -2.47 17.96 -3.74
N LYS A 78 -1.61 18.89 -4.19
CA LYS A 78 -2.01 20.24 -4.60
C LYS A 78 -3.10 20.21 -5.67
N LYS A 79 -2.89 19.48 -6.76
CA LYS A 79 -3.87 19.39 -7.86
C LYS A 79 -5.20 18.78 -7.42
N ILE A 80 -5.17 17.84 -6.50
CA ILE A 80 -6.37 17.20 -5.95
C ILE A 80 -7.14 18.18 -5.05
N GLU A 81 -6.45 18.92 -4.18
CA GLU A 81 -7.09 19.89 -3.28
C GLU A 81 -7.63 21.11 -4.01
N GLU A 82 -6.99 21.53 -5.12
CA GLU A 82 -7.52 22.56 -6.02
C GLU A 82 -8.91 22.21 -6.58
N LYS A 83 -9.21 20.91 -6.76
CA LYS A 83 -10.53 20.41 -7.18
C LYS A 83 -11.53 20.28 -6.04
N GLY A 84 -11.11 20.58 -4.81
CA GLY A 84 -11.93 20.59 -3.60
C GLY A 84 -11.80 19.34 -2.75
N LEU A 85 -10.98 18.35 -3.11
CA LEU A 85 -10.76 17.20 -2.24
C LEU A 85 -9.88 17.55 -1.03
N ILE A 86 -9.96 16.75 0.03
CA ILE A 86 -9.20 16.97 1.27
C ILE A 86 -8.43 15.70 1.58
N VAL A 87 -7.13 15.70 1.29
CA VAL A 87 -6.26 14.53 1.45
C VAL A 87 -5.84 14.41 2.91
N LYS A 88 -6.39 13.45 3.65
CA LYS A 88 -6.06 13.26 5.08
C LYS A 88 -4.93 12.27 5.32
N ALA A 89 -4.70 11.34 4.41
CA ALA A 89 -3.67 10.32 4.59
C ALA A 89 -3.14 9.79 3.26
N ILE A 90 -1.95 9.20 3.33
CA ILE A 90 -1.35 8.41 2.27
C ILE A 90 -1.20 6.95 2.71
N VAL A 91 -1.34 6.03 1.77
CA VAL A 91 -1.07 4.60 1.96
C VAL A 91 -0.08 4.16 0.89
N SER A 92 1.03 3.56 1.30
CA SER A 92 2.09 3.13 0.40
C SER A 92 2.55 1.71 0.68
N ASP A 93 3.13 1.04 -0.32
CA ASP A 93 3.83 -0.23 -0.09
C ASP A 93 5.15 0.00 0.70
N LEU A 94 5.63 -1.05 1.37
CA LEU A 94 6.80 -1.02 2.24
C LEU A 94 8.13 -0.94 1.46
N ALA A 95 8.27 -1.69 0.37
CA ALA A 95 9.54 -1.79 -0.35
C ALA A 95 9.84 -0.54 -1.19
N GLY A 96 8.88 -0.10 -2.02
CA GLY A 96 9.05 1.02 -2.94
C GLY A 96 9.04 2.41 -2.30
N SER A 97 8.55 2.53 -1.06
CA SER A 97 8.27 3.84 -0.44
C SER A 97 9.23 4.20 0.70
N SER A 98 10.22 3.37 0.99
CA SER A 98 11.19 3.62 2.06
C SER A 98 11.96 4.92 1.87
N THR A 99 12.32 5.27 0.63
CA THR A 99 12.95 6.54 0.28
C THR A 99 12.00 7.72 0.51
N LEU A 100 10.74 7.61 0.06
CA LEU A 100 9.72 8.63 0.27
C LEU A 100 9.48 8.90 1.76
N TRP A 101 9.38 7.85 2.57
CA TRP A 101 9.16 7.98 4.02
C TRP A 101 10.34 8.69 4.70
N LYS A 102 11.57 8.45 4.26
CA LYS A 102 12.75 9.19 4.73
C LYS A 102 12.66 10.68 4.36
N GLU A 103 12.30 11.00 3.12
CA GLU A 103 12.12 12.40 2.67
C GLU A 103 11.00 13.14 3.40
N LEU A 104 9.97 12.40 3.85
CA LEU A 104 8.84 12.88 4.63
C LEU A 104 9.08 12.84 6.14
N GLU A 105 10.25 12.35 6.59
CA GLU A 105 10.63 12.22 8.01
C GLU A 105 9.64 11.37 8.83
N ILE A 106 9.13 10.29 8.22
CA ILE A 106 8.23 9.33 8.87
C ILE A 106 9.06 8.30 9.65
N THR A 107 8.77 8.19 10.96
CA THR A 107 9.41 7.27 11.91
C THR A 107 8.36 6.53 12.75
N SER A 108 8.80 5.68 13.68
CA SER A 108 7.92 5.03 14.66
C SER A 108 7.24 6.02 15.61
N GLU A 109 7.86 7.18 15.83
CA GLU A 109 7.38 8.23 16.73
C GLU A 109 6.64 9.35 15.95
N ASN A 110 6.96 9.52 14.67
CA ASN A 110 6.34 10.51 13.79
C ASN A 110 5.71 9.87 12.55
N ASN A 111 4.38 9.77 12.53
CA ASN A 111 3.62 9.11 11.47
C ASN A 111 2.83 10.07 10.57
N PHE A 112 3.20 11.36 10.54
CA PHE A 112 2.59 12.35 9.67
C PHE A 112 3.63 13.33 9.13
N PHE A 113 3.27 14.00 8.04
CA PHE A 113 3.98 15.16 7.52
C PHE A 113 3.01 16.34 7.38
N ILE A 114 3.56 17.54 7.28
CA ILE A 114 2.76 18.77 7.14
C ILE A 114 2.41 18.98 5.67
N HIS A 115 1.14 19.26 5.40
CA HIS A 115 0.63 19.58 4.08
C HIS A 115 1.43 20.74 3.47
N PRO A 116 1.81 20.67 2.17
CA PRO A 116 2.69 21.65 1.53
C PRO A 116 2.18 23.10 1.47
N LEU A 117 0.96 23.40 1.94
CA LEU A 117 0.28 24.68 1.68
C LEU A 117 -0.59 25.21 2.84
N ASN A 118 -1.05 24.35 3.77
CA ASN A 118 -2.09 24.75 4.74
C ASN A 118 -1.87 24.19 6.16
N CYS A 119 -0.63 23.87 6.52
CA CYS A 119 -0.20 23.41 7.86
C CYS A 119 -0.91 22.17 8.43
N ARG A 120 -1.83 21.55 7.67
CA ARG A 120 -2.59 20.39 8.10
C ARG A 120 -1.73 19.14 8.09
N LYS A 121 -1.93 18.25 9.06
CA LYS A 121 -1.27 16.96 9.07
C LYS A 121 -1.85 16.03 8.00
N ILE A 122 -0.97 15.33 7.29
CA ILE A 122 -1.29 14.21 6.41
C ILE A 122 -0.62 12.98 7.01
N TRP A 123 -1.42 11.98 7.37
CA TRP A 123 -0.93 10.76 8.03
C TRP A 123 -0.39 9.77 7.02
N ALA A 124 0.72 9.11 7.34
CA ALA A 124 1.33 8.09 6.51
C ALA A 124 1.02 6.69 7.07
N PHE A 125 0.54 5.80 6.21
CA PHE A 125 0.26 4.41 6.55
C PHE A 125 0.99 3.47 5.59
N ALA A 126 1.55 2.39 6.15
CA ALA A 126 2.01 1.26 5.34
C ALA A 126 0.82 0.35 5.01
N ASN A 127 0.86 -0.29 3.84
CA ASN A 127 -0.17 -1.21 3.39
C ASN A 127 -0.39 -2.39 4.39
N PRO A 128 -1.57 -2.50 5.04
CA PRO A 128 -1.77 -3.48 6.10
C PRO A 128 -1.53 -4.95 5.75
N PRO A 129 -2.07 -5.46 4.63
CA PRO A 129 -1.72 -6.79 4.14
C PRO A 129 -0.21 -7.07 4.02
N HIS A 130 0.62 -6.09 3.67
CA HIS A 130 2.04 -6.34 3.40
C HIS A 130 2.82 -6.66 4.67
N TYR A 131 2.65 -5.87 5.74
CA TYR A 131 3.33 -6.20 7.01
C TYR A 131 2.81 -7.50 7.64
N LEU A 132 1.52 -7.85 7.47
CA LEU A 132 0.99 -9.13 7.95
C LEU A 132 1.62 -10.30 7.20
N LYS A 133 1.79 -10.18 5.87
CA LYS A 133 2.50 -11.18 5.08
C LYS A 133 3.95 -11.33 5.56
N LEU A 134 4.66 -10.22 5.78
CA LEU A 134 6.05 -10.22 6.26
C LEU A 134 6.17 -10.83 7.65
N LEU A 135 5.30 -10.45 8.60
CA LEU A 135 5.27 -11.03 9.94
C LEU A 135 5.07 -12.55 9.90
N ARG A 136 4.13 -13.00 9.06
CA ARG A 136 3.88 -14.44 8.84
C ARG A 136 5.10 -15.13 8.23
N ASN A 137 5.79 -14.52 7.28
CA ASN A 137 7.01 -15.10 6.70
C ASN A 137 8.13 -15.19 7.76
N HIS A 138 8.43 -14.11 8.48
CA HIS A 138 9.41 -14.11 9.58
C HIS A 138 9.11 -15.19 10.64
N PHE A 139 7.84 -15.33 11.03
CA PHE A 139 7.42 -16.37 11.96
C PHE A 139 7.68 -17.79 11.42
N LEU A 140 7.44 -18.03 10.13
CA LEU A 140 7.64 -19.35 9.49
C LEU A 140 9.12 -19.67 9.24
N ASP A 141 9.91 -18.66 8.91
CA ASP A 141 11.32 -18.80 8.52
C ASP A 141 12.24 -18.91 9.74
N THR A 142 12.07 -18.01 10.72
CA THR A 142 12.97 -17.89 11.88
C THR A 142 12.28 -18.01 13.23
N GLY A 143 10.95 -17.85 13.27
CA GLY A 143 10.20 -17.71 14.53
C GLY A 143 10.26 -16.29 15.09
N LEU A 144 9.62 -16.10 16.25
CA LEU A 144 9.53 -14.83 16.97
C LEU A 144 10.10 -14.99 18.38
N VAL A 145 11.03 -14.11 18.76
CA VAL A 145 11.59 -14.07 20.11
C VAL A 145 10.77 -13.10 20.96
N LEU A 146 10.20 -13.60 22.06
CA LEU A 146 9.46 -12.80 23.02
C LEU A 146 10.41 -12.09 24.00
N LYS A 147 9.87 -11.15 24.78
CA LYS A 147 10.66 -10.34 25.73
C LYS A 147 11.36 -11.16 26.82
N ASP A 148 10.80 -12.32 27.16
CA ASP A 148 11.32 -13.26 28.15
C ASP A 148 12.35 -14.25 27.56
N GLY A 149 12.66 -14.13 26.26
CA GLY A 149 13.55 -15.05 25.54
C GLY A 149 12.86 -16.28 24.96
N THR A 150 11.57 -16.46 25.20
CA THR A 150 10.80 -17.57 24.61
C THR A 150 10.78 -17.44 23.08
N VAL A 151 11.13 -18.51 22.37
CA VAL A 151 11.11 -18.54 20.90
C VAL A 151 9.85 -19.25 20.42
N LEU A 152 8.95 -18.51 19.79
CA LEU A 152 7.76 -19.05 19.13
C LEU A 152 8.09 -19.42 17.69
N THR A 153 7.93 -20.69 17.33
CA THR A 153 8.16 -21.17 15.97
C THR A 153 6.91 -21.87 15.42
N LYS A 154 6.95 -22.23 14.14
CA LYS A 154 5.89 -23.01 13.49
C LYS A 154 5.60 -24.36 14.16
N ASN A 155 6.50 -24.87 15.02
CA ASN A 155 6.31 -26.12 15.77
C ASN A 155 5.02 -26.12 16.58
N ILE A 156 4.60 -24.95 17.10
CA ILE A 156 3.34 -24.80 17.84
C ILE A 156 2.15 -25.25 16.98
N PHE A 157 2.15 -24.87 15.69
CA PHE A 157 1.10 -25.28 14.76
C PHE A 157 1.23 -26.75 14.35
N GLU A 158 2.45 -27.28 14.24
CA GLU A 158 2.67 -28.71 14.00
C GLU A 158 2.11 -29.56 15.15
N GLU A 159 2.24 -29.11 16.40
CA GLU A 159 1.62 -29.75 17.56
C GLU A 159 0.09 -29.68 17.51
N VAL A 160 -0.48 -28.54 17.11
CA VAL A 160 -1.93 -28.41 16.91
C VAL A 160 -2.41 -29.41 15.86
N PHE A 161 -1.71 -29.57 14.73
CA PHE A 161 -2.07 -30.56 13.72
C PHE A 161 -1.93 -32.02 14.19
N LYS A 162 -1.05 -32.29 15.15
CA LYS A 162 -0.95 -33.62 15.77
C LYS A 162 -2.15 -33.90 16.67
N LYS A 163 -2.72 -32.88 17.31
CA LYS A 163 -3.85 -33.02 18.26
C LYS A 163 -5.22 -32.91 17.58
N ASP A 164 -5.38 -32.02 16.59
CA ASP A 164 -6.66 -31.73 15.90
C ASP A 164 -6.89 -32.68 14.71
N ARG A 165 -7.01 -33.99 15.00
CA ARG A 165 -7.12 -35.07 13.99
C ARG A 165 -8.49 -35.73 13.88
N GLY A 166 -9.45 -35.33 14.70
CA GLY A 166 -10.81 -35.90 14.68
C GLY A 166 -11.60 -35.54 13.40
N GLU A 167 -12.73 -36.21 13.20
CA GLU A 167 -13.71 -35.85 12.15
C GLU A 167 -14.21 -34.41 12.34
N TYR A 168 -14.41 -34.00 13.59
CA TYR A 168 -14.71 -32.63 13.98
C TYR A 168 -13.41 -31.91 14.38
N LYS A 169 -12.87 -31.14 13.46
CA LYS A 169 -11.70 -30.29 13.71
C LYS A 169 -12.10 -28.95 14.31
N LEU A 170 -11.35 -28.48 15.30
CA LEU A 170 -11.51 -27.14 15.85
C LEU A 170 -10.89 -26.08 14.94
N CYS A 171 -9.76 -26.39 14.30
CA CYS A 171 -8.99 -25.46 13.48
C CYS A 171 -9.22 -25.67 11.97
N LEU A 172 -10.47 -25.63 11.51
CA LEU A 172 -10.87 -25.93 10.12
C LEU A 172 -10.13 -25.13 9.03
N LYS A 173 -9.74 -23.88 9.33
CA LYS A 173 -9.03 -22.99 8.39
C LYS A 173 -7.51 -23.17 8.45
N LEU A 174 -6.98 -23.80 9.50
CA LEU A 174 -5.56 -24.05 9.64
C LEU A 174 -5.22 -25.34 8.87
N LYS A 175 -4.42 -25.20 7.81
CA LYS A 175 -4.05 -26.32 6.93
C LYS A 175 -2.53 -26.45 6.85
N PRO A 176 -1.97 -27.66 6.66
CA PRO A 176 -0.52 -27.87 6.63
C PRO A 176 0.21 -27.00 5.60
N ASN A 177 -0.41 -26.72 4.44
CA ASN A 177 0.17 -25.86 3.41
C ASN A 177 0.38 -24.40 3.85
N LEU A 178 -0.28 -23.94 4.92
CA LEU A 178 -0.03 -22.61 5.51
C LEU A 178 1.33 -22.53 6.22
N LEU A 179 1.96 -23.65 6.56
CA LEU A 179 3.31 -23.70 7.13
C LEU A 179 4.42 -23.88 6.09
N THR A 180 4.04 -24.25 4.85
CA THR A 180 4.98 -24.51 3.75
C THR A 180 4.86 -23.47 2.64
N VAL A 181 4.43 -22.26 2.99
CA VAL A 181 4.32 -21.15 2.03
C VAL A 181 5.71 -20.86 1.48
N ARG A 182 5.87 -21.03 0.17
CA ARG A 182 7.06 -20.56 -0.56
C ARG A 182 6.68 -19.30 -1.33
N GLY A 183 7.60 -18.35 -1.43
CA GLY A 183 7.46 -17.24 -2.39
C GLY A 183 7.46 -17.78 -3.82
N ASN A 184 7.02 -16.96 -4.78
CA ASN A 184 7.38 -17.22 -6.17
C ASN A 184 8.91 -17.08 -6.26
N GLU A 185 9.59 -18.16 -6.65
CA GLU A 185 10.99 -18.12 -7.08
C GLU A 185 11.15 -17.26 -8.35
#